data_AF-A0A924WFY4-F1
#
_entry.id   AF-A0A924WFY4-F1
#
_cell.length_a   1.000
_cell.length_b   1.000
_cell.length_c   1.000
_cell.angle_alpha   90.00
_cell.angle_beta   90.00
_cell.angle_gamma   90.00
#
_symmetry.space_group_name_H-M   'P 1'
#
loop_
_entity.id
_entity.type
_entity.pdbx_description
1 polymer ?
#
loop_
_entity_poly.entity_id
_entity_poly.type
_entity_poly.pdbx_seq_one_letter_code
_entity_poly.pdbx_strand_id
1 'polypeptide(L)'
;MHRYVSIQSDGKVIAQKKYGFDPKKSVKKYEFKLQNGRKGDYSFLTPPHGGNFYNILRSHLELREEIQEFLKPNGLELLLDEENKRVSILQREAASVLSFPLHLVPDTFQRYIFHLAAIMSNLGSVLLFEEPESHSYPPYVYQLAQYILEDEGGNQFFITTHNPYFLLPIMQEGKDVAVFVTWFKDYQTHARRLTEEELSEVLNYGVDLFLNLDHFIPE
;
A
#
# COMPACT_ATOMS: atom_id res chain seq x y z
N MET A 1 4.60 10.49 -30.53
CA MET A 1 4.51 11.69 -29.67
C MET A 1 4.57 11.20 -28.23
N HIS A 2 5.73 11.32 -27.56
CA HIS A 2 5.96 10.75 -26.23
C HIS A 2 5.23 11.58 -25.16
N ARG A 3 4.37 10.92 -24.38
CA ARG A 3 3.58 11.52 -23.29
C ARG A 3 4.37 11.39 -21.99
N TYR A 4 4.48 12.46 -21.20
CA TYR A 4 5.11 12.37 -19.88
C TYR A 4 4.42 13.29 -18.88
N VAL A 5 4.35 12.82 -17.63
CA VAL A 5 3.96 13.57 -16.44
C VAL A 5 5.18 13.53 -15.53
N SER A 6 5.68 14.70 -15.12
CA SER A 6 6.80 14.78 -14.19
C SER A 6 6.27 14.85 -12.77
N ILE A 7 6.74 13.95 -11.92
CA ILE A 7 6.34 13.83 -10.51
C ILE A 7 7.61 14.08 -9.67
N GLN A 8 7.50 14.92 -8.62
CA GLN A 8 8.55 15.08 -7.61
C GLN A 8 8.65 13.82 -6.74
N SER A 9 9.76 13.67 -6.02
CA SER A 9 9.97 12.55 -5.10
C SER A 9 8.92 12.42 -4.00
N ASP A 10 8.17 13.50 -3.71
CA ASP A 10 7.06 13.54 -2.76
C ASP A 10 5.68 13.19 -3.39
N GLY A 11 5.66 12.82 -4.68
CA GLY A 11 4.43 12.48 -5.40
C GLY A 11 3.71 13.68 -6.03
N LYS A 12 4.22 14.92 -5.91
CA LYS A 12 3.58 16.09 -6.55
C LYS A 12 3.85 16.15 -8.04
N VAL A 13 2.79 16.33 -8.82
CA VAL A 13 2.88 16.56 -10.26
C VAL A 13 3.37 17.99 -10.55
N ILE A 14 4.47 18.13 -11.31
CA ILE A 14 5.14 19.42 -11.58
C ILE A 14 5.03 19.90 -13.04
N ALA A 15 4.79 19.02 -14.00
CA ALA A 15 4.64 19.41 -15.41
C ALA A 15 3.71 18.46 -16.17
N GLN A 16 2.84 19.03 -17.00
CA GLN A 16 1.83 18.30 -17.78
C GLN A 16 1.70 18.91 -19.18
N LYS A 17 1.98 18.14 -20.25
CA LYS A 17 1.54 18.48 -21.61
C LYS A 17 0.25 17.70 -21.89
N LYS A 18 -0.88 18.42 -21.89
CA LYS A 18 -2.25 17.91 -22.09
C LYS A 18 -2.34 17.02 -23.32
N TYR A 19 -2.70 15.75 -23.14
CA TYR A 19 -3.96 15.13 -23.59
C TYR A 19 -3.97 13.66 -23.07
N GLY A 20 -4.91 13.33 -22.17
CA GLY A 20 -5.15 11.97 -21.67
C GLY A 20 -5.01 11.75 -20.16
N PHE A 21 -4.60 12.74 -19.37
CA PHE A 21 -4.66 12.70 -17.91
C PHE A 21 -5.92 13.44 -17.46
N ASP A 22 -6.81 12.78 -16.71
CA ASP A 22 -7.90 13.47 -16.03
C ASP A 22 -7.31 14.24 -14.84
N PRO A 23 -7.26 15.59 -14.87
CA PRO A 23 -6.74 16.39 -13.76
C PRO A 23 -7.49 16.17 -12.43
N LYS A 24 -8.57 15.37 -12.41
CA LYS A 24 -9.30 14.99 -11.21
C LYS A 24 -8.63 13.92 -10.34
N LYS A 25 -7.82 13.00 -10.89
CA LYS A 25 -7.22 11.94 -10.06
C LYS A 25 -5.95 12.45 -9.38
N SER A 26 -6.02 12.66 -8.06
CA SER A 26 -4.86 13.08 -7.27
C SER A 26 -3.84 11.94 -7.15
N VAL A 27 -2.57 12.21 -7.47
CA VAL A 27 -1.45 11.29 -7.25
C VAL A 27 -0.96 11.44 -5.81
N LYS A 28 -0.83 10.32 -5.09
CA LYS A 28 -0.50 10.27 -3.66
C LYS A 28 0.53 9.16 -3.42
N LYS A 29 1.75 9.54 -3.05
CA LYS A 29 2.79 8.60 -2.61
C LYS A 29 2.60 8.31 -1.13
N TYR A 30 2.60 7.04 -0.73
CA TYR A 30 2.62 6.65 0.67
C TYR A 30 3.92 5.92 1.00
N GLU A 31 4.54 6.36 2.08
CA GLU A 31 5.77 5.78 2.62
C GLU A 31 5.54 5.55 4.11
N PHE A 32 5.59 4.29 4.52
CA PHE A 32 5.44 3.94 5.93
C PHE A 32 6.58 4.57 6.73
N LYS A 33 6.21 5.46 7.66
CA LYS A 33 7.12 5.99 8.66
C LYS A 33 6.33 6.33 9.91
N LEU A 34 6.81 5.84 11.04
CA LEU A 34 6.27 6.17 12.36
C LEU A 34 6.46 7.66 12.63
N GLN A 35 5.39 8.44 12.50
CA GLN A 35 5.39 9.85 12.87
C GLN A 35 4.12 10.24 13.60
N ASN A 36 4.29 11.06 14.64
CA ASN A 36 3.19 11.84 15.20
C ASN A 36 2.93 13.00 14.24
N GLY A 37 1.90 12.84 13.41
CA GLY A 37 1.66 13.78 12.32
C GLY A 37 0.91 15.04 12.68
N ARG A 38 1.04 16.03 11.81
CA ARG A 38 0.29 17.29 11.86
C ARG A 38 -1.16 17.08 11.43
N LYS A 39 -2.05 17.74 12.17
CA LYS A 39 -3.50 17.78 12.01
C LYS A 39 -3.88 18.29 10.61
N GLY A 40 -4.56 17.46 9.84
CA GLY A 40 -5.26 17.85 8.62
C GLY A 40 -6.66 17.25 8.64
N ASP A 41 -7.66 18.04 8.24
CA ASP A 41 -9.07 17.63 8.16
C ASP A 41 -9.40 17.05 6.78
N TYR A 42 -8.44 16.33 6.18
CA TYR A 42 -8.68 15.61 4.93
C TYR A 42 -9.48 14.34 5.20
N SER A 43 -10.36 13.99 4.26
CA SER A 43 -11.11 12.72 4.28
C SER A 43 -10.25 11.50 3.95
N PHE A 44 -8.99 11.70 3.52
CA PHE A 44 -8.05 10.63 3.17
C PHE A 44 -6.77 10.72 4.00
N LEU A 45 -6.08 9.60 4.16
CA LEU A 45 -4.81 9.53 4.87
C LEU A 45 -3.80 10.47 4.20
N THR A 46 -3.23 11.41 4.95
CA THR A 46 -2.40 12.49 4.37
C THR A 46 -1.06 11.92 3.91
N PRO A 47 -0.74 11.93 2.61
CA PRO A 47 0.57 11.47 2.14
C PRO A 47 1.71 12.42 2.59
N PRO A 48 2.95 11.94 2.72
CA PRO A 48 3.36 10.55 2.49
C PRO A 48 3.22 9.64 3.71
N HIS A 49 3.17 10.18 4.92
CA HIS A 49 3.31 9.39 6.17
C HIS A 49 2.04 9.27 7.02
N GLY A 50 0.90 9.75 6.53
CA GLY A 50 -0.40 9.55 7.19
C GLY A 50 -0.59 10.35 8.46
N GLY A 51 -0.17 11.62 8.47
CA GLY A 51 -0.11 12.39 9.71
C GLY A 51 -1.46 12.68 10.40
N ASN A 52 -2.58 12.46 9.72
CA ASN A 52 -3.94 12.57 10.22
C ASN A 52 -4.57 11.21 10.58
N PHE A 53 -3.77 10.16 10.83
CA PHE A 53 -4.24 8.78 11.04
C PHE A 53 -5.38 8.66 12.07
N TYR A 54 -5.29 9.35 13.22
CA TYR A 54 -6.39 9.39 14.20
C TYR A 54 -7.70 9.92 13.60
N ASN A 55 -7.66 11.02 12.85
CA ASN A 55 -8.85 11.60 12.22
C ASN A 55 -9.47 10.64 11.19
N ILE A 56 -8.62 9.93 10.45
CA ILE A 56 -9.06 8.93 9.47
C ILE A 56 -9.77 7.78 10.16
N LEU A 57 -9.14 7.18 11.17
CA LEU A 57 -9.80 6.14 11.96
C LEU A 57 -11.10 6.65 12.58
N ARG A 58 -11.14 7.86 13.12
CA ARG A 58 -12.36 8.42 13.72
C ARG A 58 -13.51 8.62 12.71
N SER A 59 -13.20 8.93 11.46
CA SER A 59 -14.20 9.23 10.43
C SER A 59 -14.62 8.03 9.57
N HIS A 60 -13.84 6.95 9.54
CA HIS A 60 -14.11 5.77 8.69
C HIS A 60 -14.44 4.57 9.58
N LEU A 61 -15.73 4.23 9.69
CA LEU A 61 -16.17 3.10 10.52
C LEU A 61 -15.64 1.76 9.99
N GLU A 62 -15.84 1.50 8.70
CA GLU A 62 -15.40 0.26 8.03
C GLU A 62 -13.90 0.01 8.25
N LEU A 63 -13.05 1.02 8.04
CA LEU A 63 -11.62 0.91 8.30
C LEU A 63 -11.30 0.52 9.75
N ARG A 64 -12.03 1.05 10.74
CA ARG A 64 -11.83 0.64 12.14
C ARG A 64 -12.24 -0.80 12.38
N GLU A 65 -13.33 -1.25 11.77
CA GLU A 65 -13.82 -2.62 11.88
C GLU A 65 -12.81 -3.60 11.28
N GLU A 66 -12.28 -3.31 10.08
CA GLU A 66 -11.25 -4.12 9.44
C GLU A 66 -9.96 -4.20 10.29
N ILE A 67 -9.49 -3.07 10.81
CA ILE A 67 -8.32 -3.04 11.71
C ILE A 67 -8.60 -3.83 12.99
N GLN A 68 -9.80 -3.72 13.55
CA GLN A 68 -10.16 -4.43 14.76
C GLN A 68 -10.23 -5.95 14.53
N GLU A 69 -10.81 -6.41 13.43
CA GLU A 69 -10.83 -7.84 13.08
C GLU A 69 -9.42 -8.37 12.81
N PHE A 70 -8.53 -7.58 12.20
CA PHE A 70 -7.12 -7.93 12.04
C PHE A 70 -6.38 -8.09 13.39
N LEU A 71 -6.66 -7.22 14.37
CA LEU A 71 -5.98 -7.20 15.68
C LEU A 71 -6.52 -8.27 16.64
N LYS A 72 -7.80 -8.61 16.54
CA LYS A 72 -8.54 -9.49 17.46
C LYS A 72 -7.93 -10.89 17.67
N PRO A 73 -7.40 -11.61 16.65
CA PRO A 73 -6.72 -12.89 16.86
C PRO A 73 -5.53 -12.83 17.84
N ASN A 74 -4.93 -11.65 18.00
CA ASN A 74 -3.81 -11.42 18.91
C ASN A 74 -4.26 -10.89 20.29
N GLY A 75 -5.57 -10.84 20.55
CA GLY A 75 -6.13 -10.26 21.78
C GLY A 75 -5.92 -8.75 21.89
N LEU A 76 -5.74 -8.07 20.75
CA LEU A 76 -5.51 -6.63 20.68
C LEU A 76 -6.80 -5.90 20.27
N GLU A 77 -7.06 -4.78 20.93
CA GLU A 77 -8.21 -3.92 20.69
C GLU A 77 -7.76 -2.51 20.33
N LEU A 78 -8.42 -1.90 19.36
CA LEU A 78 -8.15 -0.53 18.92
C LEU A 78 -8.80 0.47 19.89
N LEU A 79 -8.03 1.41 20.41
CA LEU A 79 -8.52 2.50 21.26
C LEU A 79 -8.26 3.86 20.61
N LEU A 80 -9.33 4.63 20.43
CA LEU A 80 -9.28 6.03 20.06
C LEU A 80 -9.34 6.87 21.33
N ASP A 81 -8.24 7.55 21.65
CA ASP A 81 -8.16 8.49 22.76
C ASP A 81 -8.60 9.87 22.27
N GLU A 82 -9.87 10.24 22.55
CA GLU A 82 -10.47 11.50 22.10
C GLU A 82 -9.81 12.75 22.72
N GLU A 83 -9.29 12.64 23.95
CA GLU A 83 -8.65 13.76 24.65
C GLU A 83 -7.31 14.10 24.00
N ASN A 84 -6.47 13.08 23.81
CA ASN A 84 -5.12 13.26 23.27
C ASN A 84 -5.05 13.16 21.75
N LYS A 85 -6.17 12.84 21.08
CA LYS A 85 -6.27 12.64 19.62
C LYS A 85 -5.24 11.65 19.09
N ARG A 86 -5.11 10.51 19.77
CA ARG A 86 -4.14 9.46 19.46
C ARG A 86 -4.81 8.10 19.37
N VAL A 87 -4.13 7.20 18.68
CA VAL A 87 -4.54 5.80 18.53
C VAL A 87 -3.63 4.95 19.40
N SER A 88 -4.24 4.18 20.29
CA SER A 88 -3.56 3.24 21.17
C SER A 88 -4.14 1.85 20.99
N ILE A 89 -3.42 0.85 21.48
CA ILE A 89 -3.87 -0.53 21.54
C ILE A 89 -4.16 -0.89 22.99
N LEU A 90 -5.25 -1.62 23.19
CA LEU A 90 -5.60 -2.26 24.44
C LEU A 90 -5.29 -3.76 24.35
N GLN A 91 -4.78 -4.29 25.44
CA GLN A 91 -4.60 -5.73 25.63
C GLN A 91 -5.18 -6.11 27.00
N ARG A 92 -6.10 -7.07 27.01
CA ARG A 92 -6.74 -7.54 28.24
C ARG A 92 -5.93 -8.68 28.82
N GLU A 93 -5.58 -8.54 30.09
CA GLU A 93 -5.01 -9.60 30.91
C GLU A 93 -6.04 -10.10 31.92
N ALA A 94 -5.72 -11.17 32.65
CA ALA A 94 -6.63 -11.80 33.61
C ALA A 94 -7.16 -10.84 34.70
N ALA A 95 -6.37 -9.82 35.08
CA ALA A 95 -6.71 -8.88 36.14
C ALA A 95 -6.41 -7.41 35.79
N SER A 96 -5.97 -7.14 34.57
CA SER A 96 -5.51 -5.82 34.16
C SER A 96 -5.91 -5.53 32.71
N VAL A 97 -5.98 -4.25 32.35
CA VAL A 97 -6.08 -3.81 30.96
C VAL A 97 -4.88 -2.93 30.69
N LEU A 98 -4.01 -3.37 29.80
CA LEU A 98 -2.85 -2.62 29.37
C LEU A 98 -3.23 -1.74 28.19
N SER A 99 -2.76 -0.50 28.21
CA SER A 99 -2.86 0.42 27.07
C SER A 99 -1.47 0.85 26.66
N PHE A 100 -1.16 0.72 25.38
CA PHE A 100 0.12 1.13 24.84
C PHE A 100 -0.04 1.71 23.42
N PRO A 101 0.86 2.61 23.00
CA PRO A 101 0.75 3.24 21.69
C PRO A 101 0.99 2.27 20.53
N LEU A 102 0.35 2.54 19.38
CA LEU A 102 0.40 1.69 18.18
C LEU A 102 1.82 1.36 17.69
N HIS A 103 2.78 2.25 17.91
CA HIS A 103 4.18 2.04 17.49
C HIS A 103 4.91 0.93 18.26
N LEU A 104 4.32 0.39 19.33
CA LEU A 104 4.85 -0.74 20.09
C LEU A 104 4.31 -2.10 19.62
N VAL A 105 3.37 -2.12 18.67
CA VAL A 105 2.89 -3.34 18.00
C VAL A 105 3.98 -3.85 17.03
N PRO A 106 4.03 -5.13 16.63
CA PRO A 106 4.95 -5.58 15.58
C PRO A 106 4.91 -4.74 14.29
N ASP A 107 6.07 -4.52 13.66
CA ASP A 107 6.22 -3.68 12.45
C ASP A 107 5.27 -4.09 11.32
N THR A 108 5.12 -5.41 11.10
CA THR A 108 4.15 -6.01 10.17
C THR A 108 2.74 -5.43 10.33
N PHE A 109 2.26 -5.32 11.57
CA PHE A 109 0.89 -4.86 11.83
C PHE A 109 0.79 -3.36 11.58
N GLN A 110 1.80 -2.59 11.98
CA GLN A 110 1.81 -1.16 11.76
C GLN A 110 1.80 -0.81 10.27
N ARG A 111 2.64 -1.50 9.48
CA ARG A 111 2.69 -1.37 8.02
C ARG A 111 1.38 -1.78 7.36
N TYR A 112 0.83 -2.92 7.77
CA TYR A 112 -0.43 -3.41 7.26
C TYR A 112 -1.56 -2.40 7.51
N ILE A 113 -1.73 -1.96 8.77
CA ILE A 113 -2.73 -0.97 9.17
C ILE A 113 -2.56 0.35 8.42
N PHE A 114 -1.31 0.80 8.23
CA PHE A 114 -1.01 2.03 7.50
C PHE A 114 -1.45 1.96 6.03
N HIS A 115 -1.10 0.87 5.31
CA HIS A 115 -1.49 0.72 3.91
C HIS A 115 -2.98 0.47 3.76
N LEU A 116 -3.59 -0.31 4.65
CA LEU A 116 -5.05 -0.49 4.69
C LEU A 116 -5.77 0.86 4.85
N ALA A 117 -5.29 1.72 5.77
CA ALA A 117 -5.83 3.06 5.92
C ALA A 117 -5.58 3.95 4.69
N ALA A 118 -4.45 3.79 4.00
CA ALA A 118 -4.20 4.49 2.74
C ALA A 118 -5.17 4.04 1.65
N ILE A 119 -5.43 2.75 1.50
CA ILE A 119 -6.35 2.19 0.50
C ILE A 119 -7.79 2.67 0.79
N MET A 120 -8.32 2.31 1.96
CA MET A 120 -9.74 2.49 2.28
C MET A 120 -10.17 3.96 2.46
N SER A 121 -9.24 4.88 2.77
CA SER A 121 -9.58 6.29 2.94
C SER A 121 -9.50 7.11 1.63
N ASN A 122 -8.99 6.52 0.55
CA ASN A 122 -8.85 7.21 -0.73
C ASN A 122 -9.97 6.82 -1.70
N LEU A 123 -10.42 7.81 -2.48
CA LEU A 123 -11.41 7.62 -3.55
C LEU A 123 -10.85 8.23 -4.84
N GLY A 124 -10.99 7.49 -5.94
CA GLY A 124 -10.63 7.93 -7.30
C GLY A 124 -9.20 8.45 -7.44
N SER A 125 -8.26 7.96 -6.63
CA SER A 125 -6.89 8.50 -6.54
C SER A 125 -5.88 7.57 -7.22
N VAL A 126 -4.69 8.08 -7.54
CA VAL A 126 -3.54 7.25 -7.92
C VAL A 126 -2.65 7.08 -6.70
N LEU A 127 -2.51 5.86 -6.20
CA LEU A 127 -1.74 5.54 -5.00
C LEU A 127 -0.41 4.91 -5.42
N LEU A 128 0.70 5.47 -4.91
CA LEU A 128 2.04 4.93 -5.12
C LEU A 128 2.52 4.27 -3.82
N PHE A 129 2.83 2.97 -3.89
CA PHE A 129 3.36 2.19 -2.77
C PHE A 129 4.73 1.62 -3.12
N GLU A 130 5.66 1.71 -2.17
CA GLU A 130 6.98 1.09 -2.27
C GLU A 130 7.09 -0.05 -1.26
N GLU A 131 7.17 -1.28 -1.75
CA GLU A 131 7.24 -2.51 -0.96
C GLU A 131 6.25 -2.52 0.22
N PRO A 132 4.93 -2.33 -0.04
CA PRO A 132 3.92 -2.23 1.01
C PRO A 132 3.85 -3.49 1.90
N GLU A 133 4.31 -4.63 1.37
CA GLU A 133 4.39 -5.93 2.01
C GLU A 133 5.67 -6.18 2.82
N SER A 134 6.63 -5.25 2.79
CA SER A 134 7.93 -5.43 3.46
C SER A 134 7.77 -5.78 4.94
N HIS A 135 8.64 -6.67 5.43
CA HIS A 135 8.61 -7.20 6.81
C HIS A 135 7.26 -7.80 7.24
N SER A 136 6.44 -8.29 6.31
CA SER A 136 5.12 -8.87 6.62
C SER A 136 5.07 -10.39 6.46
N TYR A 137 4.26 -11.02 7.32
CA TYR A 137 4.01 -12.47 7.28
C TYR A 137 3.10 -12.80 6.07
N PRO A 138 3.34 -13.91 5.31
CA PRO A 138 2.69 -14.14 4.01
C PRO A 138 1.15 -14.04 3.96
N PRO A 139 0.38 -14.50 4.97
CA PRO A 139 -1.07 -14.28 5.00
C PRO A 139 -1.48 -12.81 4.98
N TYR A 140 -0.74 -11.91 5.64
CA TYR A 140 -1.03 -10.48 5.62
C TYR A 140 -0.63 -9.82 4.30
N VAL A 141 0.43 -10.33 3.66
CA VAL A 141 0.82 -9.95 2.31
C VAL A 141 -0.31 -10.25 1.32
N TYR A 142 -0.84 -11.48 1.37
CA TYR A 142 -1.97 -11.89 0.56
C TYR A 142 -3.21 -11.01 0.85
N GLN A 143 -3.54 -10.83 2.13
CA GLN A 143 -4.68 -10.02 2.53
C GLN A 143 -4.57 -8.57 2.01
N LEU A 144 -3.38 -7.96 2.07
CA LEU A 144 -3.16 -6.62 1.53
C LEU A 144 -3.35 -6.57 0.01
N ALA A 145 -2.90 -7.59 -0.72
CA ALA A 145 -3.15 -7.71 -2.16
C ALA A 145 -4.66 -7.81 -2.48
N GLN A 146 -5.42 -8.54 -1.65
CA GLN A 146 -6.88 -8.64 -1.82
C GLN A 146 -7.58 -7.28 -1.65
N TYR A 147 -7.21 -6.46 -0.65
CA TYR A 147 -7.77 -5.10 -0.54
C TYR A 147 -7.47 -4.19 -1.74
N ILE A 148 -6.37 -4.44 -2.46
CA ILE A 148 -6.06 -3.71 -3.70
C ILE A 148 -6.93 -4.20 -4.85
N LEU A 149 -7.14 -5.53 -4.95
CA LEU A 149 -7.98 -6.15 -5.97
C LEU A 149 -9.46 -5.81 -5.81
N GLU A 150 -9.92 -5.74 -4.57
CA GLU A 150 -11.31 -5.49 -4.17
C GLU A 150 -11.59 -4.01 -3.92
N ASP A 151 -10.66 -3.10 -4.26
CA ASP A 151 -10.83 -1.65 -4.04
C ASP A 151 -12.08 -1.11 -4.77
N GLU A 152 -13.12 -0.80 -3.99
CA GLU A 152 -14.33 -0.13 -4.47
C GLU A 152 -14.14 1.38 -4.62
N GLY A 153 -13.05 1.92 -4.08
CA GLY A 153 -12.72 3.34 -4.12
C GLY A 153 -12.40 3.88 -5.52
N GLY A 154 -12.19 3.01 -6.52
CA GLY A 154 -11.83 3.40 -7.88
C GLY A 154 -10.41 3.95 -7.99
N ASN A 155 -9.55 3.53 -7.06
CA ASN A 155 -8.16 3.90 -7.00
C ASN A 155 -7.35 3.18 -8.08
N GLN A 156 -6.26 3.80 -8.51
CA GLN A 156 -5.27 3.19 -9.39
C GLN A 156 -3.97 3.02 -8.61
N PHE A 157 -3.35 1.86 -8.70
CA PHE A 157 -2.18 1.52 -7.91
C PHE A 157 -0.93 1.43 -8.78
N PHE A 158 0.16 2.03 -8.31
CA PHE A 158 1.51 1.73 -8.79
C PHE A 158 2.32 1.22 -7.61
N ILE A 159 2.80 -0.01 -7.73
CA ILE A 159 3.42 -0.72 -6.62
C ILE A 159 4.76 -1.27 -7.08
N THR A 160 5.81 -1.04 -6.29
CA THR A 160 7.06 -1.78 -6.42
C THR A 160 7.09 -2.91 -5.41
N THR A 161 7.47 -4.11 -5.84
CA THR A 161 7.54 -5.29 -5.00
C THR A 161 8.63 -6.23 -5.51
N HIS A 162 9.27 -6.94 -4.58
CA HIS A 162 10.13 -8.08 -4.88
C HIS A 162 9.52 -9.40 -4.33
N ASN A 163 8.27 -9.36 -3.88
CA ASN A 163 7.62 -10.46 -3.18
C ASN A 163 6.63 -11.20 -4.10
N PRO A 164 6.89 -12.47 -4.45
CA PRO A 164 5.99 -13.24 -5.31
C PRO A 164 4.63 -13.48 -4.67
N TYR A 165 4.56 -13.61 -3.35
CA TYR A 165 3.30 -13.82 -2.63
C TYR A 165 2.38 -12.59 -2.67
N PHE A 166 2.94 -11.40 -2.96
CA PHE A 166 2.16 -10.18 -3.18
C PHE A 166 1.74 -10.03 -4.64
N LEU A 167 2.68 -10.27 -5.56
CA LEU A 167 2.45 -10.08 -6.99
C LEU A 167 1.52 -11.13 -7.60
N LEU A 168 1.67 -12.41 -7.23
CA LEU A 168 0.92 -13.51 -7.84
C LEU A 168 -0.61 -13.37 -7.68
N PRO A 169 -1.18 -13.07 -6.50
CA PRO A 169 -2.62 -12.85 -6.37
C PRO A 169 -3.12 -11.72 -7.27
N ILE A 170 -2.37 -10.61 -7.33
CA ILE A 170 -2.72 -9.46 -8.17
C ILE A 170 -2.74 -9.86 -9.65
N MET A 171 -1.74 -10.62 -10.10
CA MET A 171 -1.68 -11.11 -11.48
C MET A 171 -2.77 -12.13 -11.83
N GLN A 172 -3.14 -12.99 -10.88
CA GLN A 172 -4.12 -14.06 -11.10
C GLN A 172 -5.55 -13.54 -11.16
N GLU A 173 -5.89 -12.57 -10.32
CA GLU A 173 -7.27 -12.12 -10.10
C GLU A 173 -7.54 -10.73 -10.67
N GLY A 174 -6.48 -9.94 -10.90
CA GLY A 174 -6.59 -8.57 -11.38
C GLY A 174 -7.00 -8.49 -12.84
N LYS A 175 -7.97 -7.63 -13.15
CA LYS A 175 -8.51 -7.46 -14.50
C LYS A 175 -7.72 -6.48 -15.38
N ASP A 176 -7.05 -5.50 -14.77
CA ASP A 176 -6.29 -4.46 -15.46
C ASP A 176 -4.93 -4.29 -14.78
N VAL A 177 -4.05 -5.27 -15.04
CA VAL A 177 -2.72 -5.36 -14.41
C VAL A 177 -1.64 -5.23 -15.49
N ALA A 178 -0.67 -4.35 -15.23
CA ALA A 178 0.52 -4.23 -16.05
C ALA A 178 1.75 -4.45 -15.18
N VAL A 179 2.55 -5.47 -15.51
CA VAL A 179 3.79 -5.78 -14.79
C VAL A 179 4.98 -5.25 -15.58
N PHE A 180 5.86 -4.56 -14.87
CA PHE A 180 7.10 -4.03 -15.41
C PHE A 180 8.27 -4.67 -14.68
N VAL A 181 9.10 -5.41 -15.41
CA VAL A 181 10.39 -5.87 -14.88
C VAL A 181 11.37 -4.71 -14.94
N THR A 182 12.10 -4.51 -13.85
CA THR A 182 13.14 -3.48 -13.75
C THR A 182 14.47 -4.13 -13.42
N TRP A 183 15.53 -3.65 -14.05
CA TRP A 183 16.88 -4.18 -13.83
C TRP A 183 17.92 -3.06 -14.01
N PHE A 184 19.14 -3.32 -13.53
CA PHE A 184 20.24 -2.38 -13.59
C PHE A 184 21.33 -2.89 -14.53
N LYS A 185 21.63 -2.13 -15.58
CA LYS A 185 22.66 -2.46 -16.58
C LYS A 185 23.31 -1.17 -17.06
N ASP A 186 24.65 -1.18 -17.20
CA ASP A 186 25.45 -0.03 -17.67
C ASP A 186 25.19 1.28 -16.91
N TYR A 187 25.10 1.19 -15.58
CA TYR A 187 24.80 2.32 -14.68
C TYR A 187 23.43 2.99 -14.93
N GLN A 188 22.50 2.29 -15.57
CA GLN A 188 21.16 2.77 -15.87
C GLN A 188 20.10 1.79 -15.36
N THR A 189 19.01 2.33 -14.84
CA THR A 189 17.80 1.56 -14.54
C THR A 189 16.98 1.42 -15.80
N HIS A 190 16.76 0.18 -16.21
CA HIS A 190 15.89 -0.17 -17.33
C HIS A 190 14.57 -0.70 -16.78
N ALA A 191 13.50 -0.51 -17.55
CA ALA A 191 12.18 -1.01 -17.23
C ALA A 191 11.48 -1.47 -18.51
N ARG A 192 10.85 -2.65 -18.48
CA ARG A 192 10.13 -3.23 -19.61
C ARG A 192 8.83 -3.83 -19.15
N ARG A 193 7.75 -3.55 -19.88
CA ARG A 193 6.46 -4.21 -19.67
C ARG A 193 6.54 -5.66 -20.16
N LEU A 194 6.04 -6.59 -19.36
CA LEU A 194 5.86 -7.99 -19.77
C LEU A 194 4.69 -8.14 -20.76
N THR A 195 4.82 -9.04 -21.72
CA THR A 195 3.71 -9.42 -22.63
C THR A 195 2.74 -10.39 -21.93
N GLU A 196 1.57 -10.61 -22.51
CA GLU A 196 0.57 -11.55 -21.95
C GLU A 196 1.10 -12.99 -21.92
N GLU A 197 1.92 -13.36 -22.90
CA GLU A 197 2.61 -14.67 -22.94
C GLU A 197 3.61 -14.80 -21.79
N GLU A 198 4.44 -13.78 -21.58
CA GLU A 198 5.40 -13.74 -20.46
C GLU A 198 4.66 -13.73 -19.11
N LEU A 199 3.57 -12.98 -18.97
CA LEU A 199 2.73 -13.01 -17.76
C LEU A 199 2.17 -14.41 -17.49
N SER A 200 1.73 -15.11 -18.53
CA SER A 200 1.23 -16.49 -18.41
C SER A 200 2.33 -17.45 -17.97
N GLU A 201 3.54 -17.28 -18.51
CA GLU A 201 4.72 -18.04 -18.08
C GLU A 201 5.04 -17.76 -16.60
N VAL A 202 5.07 -16.50 -16.19
CA VAL A 202 5.28 -16.09 -14.80
C VAL A 202 4.31 -16.79 -13.84
N LEU A 203 3.02 -16.85 -14.19
CA LEU A 203 2.01 -17.55 -13.39
C LEU A 203 2.26 -19.07 -13.32
N ASN A 204 2.79 -19.67 -14.39
CA ASN A 204 3.09 -21.10 -14.44
C ASN A 204 4.36 -21.46 -13.66
N TYR A 205 5.36 -20.57 -13.61
CA TYR A 205 6.61 -20.77 -12.87
C TYR A 205 6.50 -20.42 -11.37
N GLY A 206 5.43 -19.73 -10.94
CA GLY A 206 5.13 -19.50 -9.53
C GLY A 206 6.22 -18.72 -8.77
N VAL A 207 6.71 -19.30 -7.67
CA VAL A 207 7.68 -18.63 -6.75
C VAL A 207 9.08 -18.47 -7.36
N ASP A 208 9.41 -19.25 -8.39
CA ASP A 208 10.70 -19.18 -9.10
C ASP A 208 10.81 -17.95 -10.03
N LEU A 209 9.77 -17.11 -10.09
CA LEU A 209 9.72 -15.86 -10.85
C LEU A 209 10.96 -14.98 -10.65
N PHE A 210 11.31 -14.73 -9.39
CA PHE A 210 12.41 -13.80 -9.06
C PHE A 210 13.80 -14.42 -9.29
N LEU A 211 13.89 -15.75 -9.32
CA LEU A 211 15.13 -16.47 -9.61
C LEU A 211 15.43 -16.51 -11.11
N ASN A 212 14.40 -16.38 -11.95
CA ASN A 212 14.52 -16.42 -13.40
C ASN A 212 14.35 -15.05 -14.08
N LEU A 213 14.46 -13.94 -13.33
CA LEU A 213 14.31 -12.58 -13.89
C LEU A 213 15.23 -12.33 -15.09
N ASP A 214 16.41 -12.95 -15.11
CA ASP A 214 17.36 -12.86 -16.21
C ASP A 214 16.77 -13.32 -17.56
N HIS A 215 15.79 -14.24 -17.56
CA HIS A 215 15.10 -14.68 -18.79
C HIS A 215 14.22 -13.59 -19.40
N PHE A 216 13.80 -12.59 -18.60
CA PHE A 216 12.96 -11.48 -19.02
C PHE A 216 13.76 -10.20 -19.29
N ILE A 217 15.08 -10.23 -19.08
CA ILE A 217 15.97 -9.10 -19.39
C ILE A 217 16.43 -9.24 -20.84
N PRO A 218 16.24 -8.21 -21.70
CA PRO A 218 16.82 -8.19 -23.03
C PRO A 218 18.35 -8.32 -22.98
N GLU A 219 18.92 -9.16 -23.85
CA GLU A 219 20.37 -9.32 -24.01
C GLU A 219 21.13 -8.00 -24.24
#